data_AF-A0A1I6ZF56-F1
#
_entry.id   AF-A0A1I6ZF56-F1
#
_cell.length_a   1.000
_cell.length_b   1.000
_cell.length_c   1.000
_cell.angle_alpha   90.00
_cell.angle_beta   90.00
_cell.angle_gamma   90.00
#
_symmetry.space_group_name_H-M   'P 1'
#
loop_
_entity.id
_entity.type
_entity.pdbx_description
1 polymer ?
#
loop_
_entity_poly.entity_id
_entity_poly.type
_entity_poly.pdbx_seq_one_letter_code
_entity_poly.pdbx_strand_id
1 'polypeptide(L)'
;MARESYEEKALKRVEKIAREHEDAGYLWIDKEVIEEYRKKALAIGNPNNVGAMRRLCEELQQIYGLLEVEALNILNGFNISDYITKYYRLQHRIPTLKIRAKSFEDDENDVQDDWN
;
A
#
# COMPACT_ATOMS: atom_id res chain seq x y z
N MET A 1 -22.78 -23.78 0.58
CA MET A 1 -22.08 -22.62 0.00
C MET A 1 -20.60 -22.76 0.32
N ALA A 2 -19.73 -22.86 -0.69
CA ALA A 2 -18.29 -22.92 -0.46
C ALA A 2 -17.81 -21.59 0.16
N ARG A 3 -16.97 -21.65 1.20
CA ARG A 3 -16.34 -20.45 1.76
C ARG A 3 -15.25 -20.00 0.80
N GLU A 4 -15.38 -18.76 0.34
CA GLU A 4 -14.37 -18.08 -0.46
C GLU A 4 -12.99 -18.10 0.24
N SER A 5 -11.96 -18.44 -0.53
CA SER A 5 -10.58 -18.59 -0.06
C SER A 5 -10.00 -17.24 0.39
N TYR A 6 -8.91 -17.27 1.16
CA TYR A 6 -8.21 -16.04 1.55
C TYR A 6 -7.63 -15.30 0.34
N GLU A 7 -7.11 -16.05 -0.63
CA GLU A 7 -6.51 -15.51 -1.85
C GLU A 7 -7.56 -14.82 -2.73
N GLU A 8 -8.74 -15.43 -2.89
CA GLU A 8 -9.87 -14.85 -3.62
C GLU A 8 -10.31 -13.52 -3.00
N LYS A 9 -10.40 -13.46 -1.67
CA LYS A 9 -10.72 -12.22 -0.94
C LYS A 9 -9.66 -11.15 -1.12
N ALA A 10 -8.38 -11.54 -1.11
CA ALA A 10 -7.27 -10.62 -1.28
C ALA A 10 -7.26 -10.03 -2.70
N LEU A 11 -7.49 -10.87 -3.71
CA LEU A 11 -7.59 -10.43 -5.11
C LEU A 11 -8.75 -9.45 -5.30
N LYS A 12 -9.95 -9.80 -4.85
CA LYS A 12 -11.12 -8.90 -4.94
C LYS A 12 -10.90 -7.55 -4.29
N ARG A 13 -10.17 -7.51 -3.16
CA ARG A 13 -9.81 -6.25 -2.50
C ARG A 13 -8.90 -5.40 -3.35
N VAL A 14 -7.84 -5.99 -3.92
CA VAL A 14 -6.91 -5.27 -4.79
C VAL A 14 -7.61 -4.78 -6.05
N GLU A 15 -8.42 -5.62 -6.68
CA GLU A 15 -9.23 -5.24 -7.85
C GLU A 15 -10.17 -4.07 -7.54
N LYS A 16 -10.85 -4.11 -6.38
CA LYS A 16 -11.74 -3.03 -5.95
C LYS A 16 -10.97 -1.72 -5.78
N ILE A 17 -9.87 -1.74 -5.04
CA ILE A 17 -9.08 -0.53 -4.76
C ILE A 17 -8.52 0.05 -6.05
N ALA A 18 -7.97 -0.79 -6.92
CA ALA A 18 -7.34 -0.32 -8.13
C ALA A 18 -8.37 0.18 -9.17
N ARG A 19 -9.59 -0.39 -9.17
CA ARG A 19 -10.72 0.17 -9.91
C ARG A 19 -11.15 1.52 -9.35
N GLU A 20 -11.31 1.65 -8.04
CA GLU A 20 -11.64 2.93 -7.40
C GLU A 20 -10.59 4.01 -7.72
N HIS A 21 -9.31 3.62 -7.80
CA HIS A 21 -8.22 4.50 -8.20
C HIS A 21 -8.35 4.99 -9.65
N GLU A 22 -8.65 4.08 -10.57
CA GLU A 22 -8.85 4.37 -12.00
C GLU A 22 -10.12 5.18 -12.24
N ASP A 23 -11.23 4.85 -11.57
CA ASP A 23 -12.52 5.54 -11.67
C ASP A 23 -12.43 6.98 -11.16
N ALA A 24 -11.61 7.22 -10.13
CA ALA A 24 -11.32 8.56 -9.62
C ALA A 24 -10.36 9.36 -10.53
N GLY A 25 -9.78 8.73 -11.56
CA GLY A 25 -8.86 9.37 -12.50
C GLY A 25 -7.47 9.63 -11.92
N TYR A 26 -7.08 8.94 -10.86
CA TYR A 26 -5.76 9.10 -10.26
C TYR A 26 -4.66 8.48 -11.11
N LEU A 27 -3.52 9.14 -11.17
CA LEU A 27 -2.31 8.60 -11.77
C LEU A 27 -1.66 7.58 -10.83
N TRP A 28 -0.94 6.62 -11.41
CA TRP A 28 -0.12 5.68 -10.66
C TRP A 28 1.20 6.34 -10.28
N ILE A 29 1.56 6.24 -9.00
CA ILE A 29 2.83 6.74 -8.51
C ILE A 29 3.94 5.71 -8.76
N ASP A 30 5.09 6.20 -9.23
CA ASP A 30 6.30 5.43 -9.41
C ASP A 30 7.47 6.02 -8.61
N LYS A 31 8.64 5.41 -8.78
CA LYS A 31 9.86 5.84 -8.10
C LYS A 31 10.27 7.27 -8.50
N GLU A 32 10.12 7.64 -9.76
CA GLU A 32 10.59 8.92 -10.31
C GLU A 32 9.75 10.07 -9.74
N VAL A 33 8.42 9.89 -9.70
CA VAL A 33 7.50 10.85 -9.07
C VAL A 33 7.84 11.03 -7.60
N ILE A 34 8.06 9.94 -6.86
CA ILE A 34 8.41 10.02 -5.44
C ILE A 34 9.72 10.80 -5.23
N GLU A 35 10.74 10.52 -6.03
CA GLU A 35 12.03 11.21 -5.95
C GLU A 35 11.90 12.70 -6.26
N GLU A 36 11.07 13.07 -7.25
CA GLU A 36 10.79 14.47 -7.58
C GLU A 36 10.11 15.21 -6.41
N TYR A 37 9.04 14.65 -5.85
CA TYR A 37 8.32 15.25 -4.72
C TYR A 37 9.19 15.34 -3.47
N ARG A 38 10.05 14.34 -3.24
CA ARG A 38 11.02 14.39 -2.15
C ARG A 38 12.05 15.49 -2.36
N LYS A 39 12.53 15.68 -3.59
CA LYS A 39 13.45 16.78 -3.92
C LYS A 39 12.78 18.14 -3.69
N LYS A 40 11.50 18.30 -4.08
CA LYS A 40 10.70 19.49 -3.78
C LYS A 40 10.57 19.73 -2.27
N ALA A 41 10.27 18.68 -1.51
CA ALA A 41 10.16 18.75 -0.04
C ALA A 41 11.48 19.17 0.62
N LEU A 42 12.60 18.58 0.20
CA LEU A 42 13.94 18.94 0.69
C LEU A 42 14.32 20.38 0.35
N ALA A 43 13.94 20.87 -0.83
CA ALA A 43 14.20 22.24 -1.25
C ALA A 43 13.40 23.27 -0.44
N ILE A 44 12.25 22.89 0.12
CA ILE A 44 11.49 23.76 1.04
C ILE A 44 12.31 24.07 2.29
N GLY A 45 13.15 23.12 2.76
CA GLY A 45 14.30 23.33 3.65
C GLY A 45 14.02 23.92 5.04
N ASN A 46 12.79 24.35 5.31
CA ASN A 46 12.42 25.09 6.51
C ASN A 46 11.16 24.46 7.13
N PRO A 47 11.24 23.96 8.38
CA PRO A 47 10.10 23.36 9.09
C PRO A 47 8.94 24.35 9.33
N ASN A 48 9.17 25.66 9.19
CA ASN A 48 8.14 26.69 9.33
C ASN A 48 7.29 26.88 8.06
N ASN A 49 7.68 26.29 6.92
CA ASN A 49 6.91 26.37 5.67
C ASN A 49 5.82 25.28 5.61
N VAL A 50 5.04 25.16 6.68
CA VAL A 50 3.94 24.19 6.82
C VAL A 50 2.97 24.30 5.64
N GLY A 51 2.68 25.52 5.18
CA GLY A 51 1.80 25.74 4.03
C GLY A 51 2.36 25.20 2.71
N ALA A 52 3.67 25.25 2.49
CA ALA A 52 4.27 24.71 1.27
C ALA A 52 4.30 23.17 1.30
N MET A 53 4.61 22.57 2.44
CA MET A 53 4.55 21.12 2.61
C MET A 53 3.11 20.60 2.47
N ARG A 54 2.13 21.34 3.01
CA ARG A 54 0.71 21.03 2.88
C ARG A 54 0.27 21.03 1.42
N ARG A 55 0.71 21.99 0.60
CA ARG A 55 0.39 22.02 -0.83
C ARG A 55 0.95 20.81 -1.58
N LEU A 56 2.19 20.41 -1.31
CA LEU A 56 2.75 19.18 -1.91
C LEU A 56 1.96 17.93 -1.49
N CYS A 57 1.50 17.89 -0.24
CA CYS A 57 0.65 16.81 0.25
C CYS A 57 -0.71 16.79 -0.46
N GLU A 58 -1.35 17.94 -0.63
CA GLU A 58 -2.63 18.08 -1.34
C GLU A 58 -2.49 17.68 -2.82
N GLU A 59 -1.41 18.08 -3.50
CA GLU A 59 -1.11 17.65 -4.87
C GLU A 59 -0.96 16.13 -4.97
N LEU A 60 -0.18 15.52 -4.08
CA LEU A 60 0.01 14.07 -4.05
C LEU A 60 -1.32 13.30 -3.85
N GLN A 61 -2.20 13.82 -3.00
CA GLN A 61 -3.52 13.24 -2.78
C GLN A 61 -4.43 13.39 -4.00
N GLN A 62 -4.48 14.58 -4.61
CA GLN A 62 -5.39 14.88 -5.71
C GLN A 62 -4.99 14.21 -7.03
N ILE A 63 -3.69 14.14 -7.31
CA ILE A 63 -3.18 13.61 -8.59
C ILE A 63 -3.01 12.09 -8.51
N TYR A 64 -2.50 11.58 -7.39
CA TYR A 64 -2.09 10.18 -7.26
C TYR A 64 -2.93 9.38 -6.28
N GLY A 65 -4.01 9.93 -5.71
CA GLY A 65 -4.89 9.20 -4.81
C GLY A 65 -4.21 8.69 -3.53
N LEU A 66 -3.12 9.33 -3.11
CA LEU A 66 -2.43 9.01 -1.87
C LEU A 66 -3.30 9.38 -0.67
N LEU A 67 -3.17 8.64 0.43
CA LEU A 67 -3.68 9.12 1.71
C LEU A 67 -2.75 10.21 2.26
N GLU A 68 -3.30 11.16 3.04
CA GLU A 68 -2.50 12.24 3.65
C GLU A 68 -1.26 11.71 4.39
N VAL A 69 -1.41 10.65 5.17
CA VAL A 69 -0.30 10.01 5.90
C VAL A 69 0.77 9.43 4.97
N GLU A 70 0.37 8.91 3.81
CA GLU A 70 1.30 8.32 2.84
C GLU A 70 2.07 9.40 2.10
N ALA A 71 1.37 10.46 1.68
CA ALA A 71 1.98 11.64 1.08
C ALA A 71 2.97 12.30 2.06
N LEU A 72 2.60 12.49 3.33
CA LEU A 72 3.51 13.03 4.35
C LEU A 72 4.73 12.14 4.56
N ASN A 73 4.55 10.82 4.63
CA ASN A 73 5.69 9.90 4.77
C ASN A 73 6.62 9.95 3.56
N ILE A 74 6.07 10.00 2.34
CA ILE A 74 6.85 10.17 1.11
C ILE A 74 7.68 11.46 1.15
N LEU A 75 7.05 12.60 1.48
CA LEU A 75 7.72 13.90 1.52
C LEU A 75 8.82 13.94 2.59
N ASN A 76 8.60 13.29 3.74
CA ASN A 76 9.59 13.18 4.81
C ASN A 76 10.63 12.07 4.58
N GLY A 77 10.45 11.23 3.56
CA GLY A 77 11.38 10.16 3.19
C GLY A 77 11.24 8.85 3.99
N PHE A 78 10.08 8.60 4.59
CA PHE A 78 9.77 7.36 5.32
C PHE A 78 9.04 6.34 4.44
N ASN A 79 9.36 5.05 4.62
CA ASN A 79 8.68 3.90 4.01
C ASN A 79 8.55 3.97 2.47
N ILE A 80 9.46 4.69 1.78
CA ILE A 80 9.40 4.92 0.33
C ILE A 80 9.26 3.59 -0.45
N SER A 81 10.09 2.60 -0.10
CA SER A 81 10.08 1.30 -0.77
C SER A 81 8.74 0.57 -0.62
N ASP A 82 8.08 0.71 0.54
CA ASP A 82 6.81 0.09 0.81
C ASP A 82 5.69 0.72 -0.02
N TYR A 83 5.71 2.05 -0.16
CA TYR A 83 4.73 2.75 -1.00
C TYR A 83 4.91 2.44 -2.49
N ILE A 84 6.15 2.42 -3.00
CA ILE A 84 6.42 1.98 -4.38
C ILE A 84 5.87 0.56 -4.58
N THR A 85 6.18 -0.36 -3.67
CA THR A 85 5.72 -1.75 -3.76
C THR A 85 4.20 -1.85 -3.67
N LYS A 86 3.56 -1.09 -2.77
CA LYS A 86 2.11 -1.05 -2.60
C LYS A 86 1.43 -0.63 -3.89
N TYR A 87 1.82 0.52 -4.45
CA TYR A 87 1.17 1.08 -5.64
C TYR A 87 1.48 0.28 -6.90
N TYR A 88 2.69 -0.25 -7.04
CA TYR A 88 3.02 -1.22 -8.09
C TYR A 88 2.09 -2.45 -8.04
N ARG A 89 1.92 -3.03 -6.85
CA ARG A 89 1.04 -4.19 -6.67
C ARG A 89 -0.42 -3.86 -6.97
N LEU A 90 -0.91 -2.70 -6.54
CA LEU A 90 -2.26 -2.25 -6.86
C LEU A 90 -2.45 -2.10 -8.38
N GLN A 91 -1.53 -1.41 -9.06
CA GLN A 91 -1.56 -1.23 -10.51
C GLN A 91 -1.62 -2.57 -11.24
N HIS A 92 -0.76 -3.52 -10.85
CA HIS A 92 -0.66 -4.85 -11.47
C HIS A 92 -1.63 -5.90 -10.91
N ARG A 93 -2.58 -5.50 -10.05
CA ARG A 93 -3.57 -6.40 -9.42
C ARG A 93 -2.97 -7.58 -8.64
N ILE A 94 -1.82 -7.36 -8.02
CA ILE A 94 -1.10 -8.38 -7.24
C ILE A 94 -1.53 -8.30 -5.76
N PRO A 95 -2.25 -9.29 -5.22
CA PRO A 95 -2.63 -9.30 -3.82
C PRO A 95 -1.43 -9.47 -2.88
N THR A 96 -1.46 -8.77 -1.75
CA THR A 96 -0.53 -9.03 -0.65
C THR A 96 -1.01 -10.24 0.14
N LEU A 97 -0.51 -11.40 -0.23
CA LEU A 97 -0.72 -12.60 0.58
C LEU A 97 0.12 -12.45 1.85
N LYS A 98 -0.52 -12.49 3.03
CA LYS A 98 0.22 -12.74 4.26
C LYS A 98 0.91 -14.08 4.07
N ILE A 99 2.24 -14.09 4.01
CA ILE A 99 2.98 -15.31 4.27
C ILE A 99 2.58 -15.66 5.69
N ARG A 100 1.70 -16.65 5.86
CA ARG A 100 1.47 -17.25 7.17
C ARG A 100 2.85 -17.77 7.53
N ALA A 101 3.55 -17.11 8.45
CA ALA A 101 4.72 -17.72 9.05
C ALA A 101 4.21 -19.06 9.56
N LYS A 102 4.65 -20.16 8.93
CA LYS A 102 4.28 -21.50 9.35
C LYS A 102 4.80 -21.59 10.78
N SER A 103 3.92 -21.43 11.76
CA SER A 103 4.24 -21.78 13.14
C SER A 103 4.65 -23.25 13.06
N PHE A 104 5.83 -23.57 13.58
CA PHE A 104 6.36 -24.95 13.64
C PHE A 104 5.45 -25.92 14.44
N GLU A 105 4.33 -25.43 15.00
CA GLU A 105 3.40 -26.13 15.87
C GLU A 105 2.18 -26.72 15.13
N ASP A 106 2.05 -26.52 13.82
CA ASP A 106 0.90 -27.04 13.05
C ASP A 106 1.05 -28.51 12.59
N ASP A 107 2.14 -29.21 12.93
CA ASP A 107 2.42 -30.60 12.49
C ASP A 107 2.05 -31.69 13.54
N GLU A 108 1.43 -31.37 14.69
CA GLU A 108 1.21 -32.35 15.78
C GLU A 108 -0.25 -32.71 16.13
N ASN A 109 -1.23 -32.44 15.27
CA ASN A 109 -2.63 -32.86 15.52
C ASN A 109 -3.19 -33.78 14.42
N ASP A 110 -2.40 -34.75 13.98
CA ASP A 110 -2.86 -35.89 13.18
C ASP A 110 -2.60 -37.22 13.93
N VAL A 111 -2.88 -37.23 15.24
CA VAL A 111 -3.00 -38.47 16.02
C VAL A 111 -4.47 -38.77 16.20
N GLN A 112 -4.98 -39.57 15.28
CA GLN A 112 -6.21 -40.32 15.42
C GLN A 112 -5.99 -41.48 16.39
N ASP A 113 -6.74 -41.55 17.50
CA ASP A 113 -7.08 -42.84 18.12
C ASP A 113 -8.26 -42.75 19.11
N ASP A 114 -9.40 -43.26 18.62
CA ASP A 114 -10.30 -44.23 19.26
C ASP A 114 -10.32 -44.32 20.79
N TRP A 115 -11.40 -43.84 21.43
CA TRP A 115 -11.97 -44.49 22.62
C TRP A 115 -13.51 -44.39 22.58
N ASN A 116 -14.09 -45.57 22.39
CA ASN A 116 -15.50 -45.92 22.50
C ASN A 116 -16.05 -45.67 23.92
#